data_AF-A0A814E557-F1
#
_entry.id   AF-A0A814E557-F1
#
_cell.length_a   1.000
_cell.length_b   1.000
_cell.length_c   1.000
_cell.angle_alpha   90.00
_cell.angle_beta   90.00
_cell.angle_gamma   90.00
#
_symmetry.space_group_name_H-M   'P 1'
#
loop_
_entity.id
_entity.type
_entity.pdbx_description
1 polymer ?
#
loop_
_entity_poly.entity_id
_entity_poly.type
_entity_poly.pdbx_seq_one_letter_code
_entity_poly.pdbx_strand_id
1 'polypeptide(L)'
;MAASNTGETVRVIVRCRPINQREIDLKSQTIVSMNTQINQIMLENIEQSNEPPKQFTFDAVYPVDSVTENIYADSVFPLVESVLEGYNATVFAYGQTGSGKSYTMQGINTPGSLQRGVIPRSFEHIFEASSVAAGTKYLIRASYLEIYNESIRDLLGKDVKATLDLKEHVDKGVHVPNLTWHQCTSVVDCERLMDKGNKSRVTGATLMNKDSSRSHSIFTILTEMCTRSELDGKDHIRVGKLNLVDLAGSERQSKTHAEGERLREATRINLSLSALGNVISALVDGHSKHIPYRDSKLTRLLQDSLGDAEGERLREATRINLSLSALGNVISALVDGHSKHIPYRDSKLTRLLQDSLGGNTKTLMIAAISPAHDNYDETLSTLRYANRAKNIKNKPHINEDPLI
;
A
#
# COMPACT_ATOMS: atom_id res chain seq x y z
N MET A 1 -21.36 -10.37 28.01
CA MET A 1 -21.67 -10.64 26.58
C MET A 1 -20.36 -10.97 25.89
N ALA A 2 -20.23 -12.15 25.30
CA ALA A 2 -19.01 -12.53 24.60
C ALA A 2 -18.89 -11.67 23.33
N ALA A 3 -17.89 -10.79 23.27
CA ALA A 3 -17.56 -10.06 22.05
C ALA A 3 -17.30 -11.08 20.93
N SER A 4 -18.05 -10.99 19.83
CA SER A 4 -17.87 -11.87 18.69
C SER A 4 -16.45 -11.74 18.16
N ASN A 5 -15.66 -12.80 18.31
CA ASN A 5 -14.26 -12.90 17.90
C ASN A 5 -14.12 -13.07 16.37
N THR A 6 -14.92 -12.33 15.60
CA THR A 6 -14.94 -12.37 14.13
C THR A 6 -14.03 -11.27 13.60
N GLY A 7 -12.77 -11.61 13.33
CA GLY A 7 -11.85 -10.68 12.67
C GLY A 7 -12.39 -10.21 11.32
N GLU A 8 -12.17 -8.94 11.00
CA GLU A 8 -12.55 -8.32 9.72
C GLU A 8 -11.43 -8.55 8.69
N THR A 9 -11.78 -8.88 7.45
CA THR A 9 -10.77 -9.05 6.40
C THR A 9 -10.28 -7.72 5.84
N VAL A 10 -9.03 -7.66 5.42
CA VAL A 10 -8.53 -6.52 4.63
C VAL A 10 -9.38 -6.39 3.37
N ARG A 11 -9.95 -5.19 3.13
CA ARG A 11 -10.67 -4.91 1.89
C ARG A 11 -9.68 -4.62 0.77
N VAL A 12 -9.98 -5.08 -0.42
CA VAL A 12 -9.13 -4.94 -1.61
C VAL A 12 -9.99 -4.48 -2.77
N ILE A 13 -9.63 -3.34 -3.34
CA ILE A 13 -10.19 -2.85 -4.59
C ILE A 13 -9.12 -2.82 -5.66
N VAL A 14 -9.53 -2.94 -6.92
CA VAL A 14 -8.61 -2.84 -8.06
C VAL A 14 -9.00 -1.69 -8.95
N ARG A 15 -8.04 -0.82 -9.28
CA ARG A 15 -8.20 0.28 -10.22
C ARG A 15 -7.36 0.04 -11.46
N CYS A 16 -7.99 0.00 -12.62
CA CYS A 16 -7.29 0.03 -13.91
C CYS A 16 -7.27 1.44 -14.46
N ARG A 17 -6.08 1.95 -14.77
CA ARG A 17 -5.94 3.26 -15.40
C ARG A 17 -6.14 3.18 -16.92
N PRO A 18 -6.38 4.30 -17.62
CA PRO A 18 -6.28 4.35 -19.08
C PRO A 18 -4.89 3.94 -19.58
N ILE A 19 -4.81 3.50 -20.84
CA ILE A 19 -3.55 3.32 -21.57
C ILE A 19 -2.75 4.64 -21.59
N ASN A 20 -1.44 4.57 -21.37
CA ASN A 20 -0.55 5.74 -21.39
C ASN A 20 0.15 5.91 -22.76
N GLN A 21 0.81 7.05 -22.98
CA GLN A 21 1.46 7.34 -24.26
C GLN A 21 2.49 6.28 -24.68
N ARG A 22 3.33 5.80 -23.76
CA ARG A 22 4.32 4.75 -24.05
C ARG A 22 3.65 3.46 -24.54
N GLU A 23 2.54 3.08 -23.93
CA GLU A 23 1.76 1.88 -24.32
C GLU A 23 1.09 2.07 -25.69
N ILE A 24 0.63 3.29 -26.01
CA ILE A 24 0.14 3.65 -27.36
C ILE A 24 1.28 3.53 -28.39
N ASP A 25 2.45 4.09 -28.07
CA ASP A 25 3.61 4.10 -28.97
C ASP A 25 4.11 2.67 -29.25
N LEU A 26 4.02 1.79 -28.25
CA LEU A 26 4.29 0.35 -28.38
C LEU A 26 3.16 -0.44 -29.05
N LYS A 27 2.04 0.21 -29.38
CA LYS A 27 0.82 -0.41 -29.94
C LYS A 27 0.31 -1.56 -29.06
N SER A 28 0.40 -1.38 -27.74
CA SER A 28 0.01 -2.39 -26.77
C SER A 28 -1.50 -2.64 -26.80
N GLN A 29 -1.88 -3.92 -26.76
CA GLN A 29 -3.29 -4.31 -26.69
C GLN A 29 -3.80 -4.24 -25.25
N THR A 30 -5.11 -3.98 -25.09
CA THR A 30 -5.75 -4.07 -23.77
C THR A 30 -6.05 -5.52 -23.44
N ILE A 31 -5.58 -5.99 -22.29
CA ILE A 31 -5.68 -7.38 -21.81
C ILE A 31 -6.52 -7.53 -20.55
N VAL A 32 -7.10 -6.43 -20.06
CA VAL A 32 -7.91 -6.38 -18.85
C VAL A 32 -9.36 -6.13 -19.23
N SER A 33 -10.26 -7.00 -18.79
CA SER A 33 -11.70 -6.74 -18.80
C SER A 33 -12.26 -6.81 -17.38
N MET A 34 -13.26 -5.97 -17.09
CA MET A 34 -13.83 -5.84 -15.76
C MET A 34 -15.36 -5.91 -15.81
N ASN A 35 -15.95 -6.62 -14.85
CA ASN A 35 -17.39 -6.63 -14.61
C ASN A 35 -17.66 -6.06 -13.21
N THR A 36 -18.18 -4.85 -13.16
CA THR A 36 -18.47 -4.11 -11.93
C THR A 36 -19.68 -4.64 -11.16
N GLN A 37 -20.60 -5.37 -11.80
CA GLN A 37 -21.78 -5.94 -11.14
C GLN A 37 -21.42 -7.11 -10.21
N ILE A 38 -20.37 -7.85 -10.56
CA ILE A 38 -19.88 -9.01 -9.80
C ILE A 38 -18.45 -8.81 -9.29
N ASN A 39 -17.94 -7.58 -9.34
CA ASN A 39 -16.60 -7.17 -8.91
C ASN A 39 -15.47 -8.08 -9.43
N GLN A 40 -15.53 -8.40 -10.71
CA GLN A 40 -14.66 -9.38 -11.34
C GLN A 40 -13.71 -8.74 -12.35
N ILE A 41 -12.50 -9.30 -12.45
CA ILE A 41 -11.48 -8.96 -13.43
C ILE A 41 -11.09 -10.22 -14.18
N MET A 42 -11.01 -10.13 -15.50
CA MET A 42 -10.40 -11.14 -16.36
C MET A 42 -9.13 -10.56 -17.00
N LEU A 43 -8.04 -11.32 -16.92
CA LEU A 43 -6.75 -10.98 -17.49
C LEU A 43 -6.41 -11.99 -18.59
N GLU A 44 -6.30 -11.52 -19.82
CA GLU A 44 -6.05 -12.34 -21.00
C GLU A 44 -4.56 -12.40 -21.35
N ASN A 45 -4.06 -13.60 -21.70
CA ASN A 45 -2.71 -13.79 -22.18
C ASN A 45 -2.72 -13.96 -23.71
N ILE A 46 -2.56 -12.87 -24.44
CA ILE A 46 -2.65 -12.89 -25.91
C ILE A 46 -1.49 -13.64 -26.59
N GLU A 47 -0.37 -13.87 -25.90
CA GLU A 47 0.73 -14.71 -26.40
C GLU A 47 0.42 -16.20 -26.32
N GLN A 48 -0.56 -16.60 -25.49
CA GLN A 48 -0.99 -17.99 -25.30
C GLN A 48 -2.51 -18.07 -25.47
N SER A 49 -2.99 -17.89 -26.71
CA SER A 49 -4.42 -17.86 -27.06
C SER A 49 -5.22 -19.12 -26.67
N ASN A 50 -4.54 -20.23 -26.37
CA ASN A 50 -5.16 -21.47 -25.89
C ASN A 50 -5.38 -21.50 -24.36
N GLU A 51 -4.83 -20.55 -23.61
CA GLU A 51 -5.01 -20.46 -22.16
C GLU A 51 -6.25 -19.61 -21.82
N PRO A 52 -7.19 -20.11 -20.98
CA PRO A 52 -8.33 -19.30 -20.58
C PRO A 52 -7.88 -18.06 -19.77
N PRO A 53 -8.58 -16.92 -19.88
CA PRO A 53 -8.27 -15.73 -19.10
C PRO A 53 -8.23 -16.02 -17.60
N LYS A 54 -7.27 -15.41 -16.89
CA LYS A 54 -7.19 -15.51 -15.43
C LYS A 54 -8.27 -14.62 -14.81
N GLN A 55 -9.09 -15.23 -13.95
CA GLN A 55 -10.22 -14.57 -13.33
C GLN A 55 -9.97 -14.30 -11.84
N PHE A 56 -10.33 -13.10 -11.38
CA PHE A 56 -10.24 -12.68 -9.98
C PHE A 56 -11.49 -11.92 -9.56
N THR A 57 -11.87 -12.02 -8.29
CA THR A 57 -12.96 -11.25 -7.69
C THR A 57 -12.46 -10.51 -6.45
N PHE A 58 -12.87 -9.25 -6.30
CA PHE A 58 -12.44 -8.32 -5.26
C PHE A 58 -13.64 -7.64 -4.59
N ASP A 59 -13.39 -6.79 -3.59
CA ASP A 59 -14.46 -6.03 -2.93
C ASP A 59 -15.08 -4.98 -3.86
N ALA A 60 -14.27 -4.41 -4.77
CA ALA A 60 -14.73 -3.59 -5.89
C ALA A 60 -13.70 -3.55 -7.02
N VAL A 61 -14.15 -3.28 -8.23
CA VAL A 61 -13.30 -3.10 -9.42
C VAL A 61 -13.66 -1.79 -10.12
N TYR A 62 -12.64 -1.04 -10.51
CA TYR A 62 -12.78 0.30 -11.10
C TYR A 62 -12.13 0.31 -12.49
N PRO A 63 -12.94 0.29 -13.57
CA PRO A 63 -12.46 0.36 -14.94
C PRO A 63 -11.83 1.71 -15.30
N VAL A 64 -11.33 1.83 -16.53
CA VAL A 64 -10.51 2.96 -17.02
C VAL A 64 -11.17 4.34 -16.93
N ASP A 65 -12.50 4.39 -16.95
CA ASP A 65 -13.33 5.58 -16.88
C ASP A 65 -13.66 6.01 -15.45
N SER A 66 -13.24 5.24 -14.45
CA SER A 66 -13.53 5.51 -13.05
C SER A 66 -12.82 6.76 -12.54
N VAL A 67 -13.59 7.61 -11.86
CA VAL A 67 -13.09 8.80 -11.16
C VAL A 67 -12.74 8.49 -9.71
N THR A 68 -11.73 9.17 -9.17
CA THR A 68 -11.31 8.98 -7.78
C THR A 68 -12.41 9.35 -6.77
N GLU A 69 -13.34 10.24 -7.14
CA GLU A 69 -14.54 10.54 -6.34
C GLU A 69 -15.33 9.29 -5.95
N ASN A 70 -15.71 8.47 -6.93
CA ASN A 70 -16.51 7.27 -6.69
C ASN A 70 -15.71 6.26 -5.85
N ILE A 71 -14.42 6.09 -6.16
CA ILE A 71 -13.51 5.24 -5.37
C ILE A 71 -13.51 5.68 -3.89
N TYR A 72 -13.45 6.99 -3.65
CA TYR A 72 -13.47 7.53 -2.30
C TYR A 72 -14.81 7.25 -1.62
N ALA A 73 -15.93 7.62 -2.25
CA ALA A 73 -17.27 7.47 -1.70
C ALA A 73 -17.59 6.01 -1.35
N ASP A 74 -17.29 5.06 -2.25
CA ASP A 74 -17.67 3.65 -2.08
C ASP A 74 -16.77 2.91 -1.08
N SER A 75 -15.47 3.23 -1.07
CA SER A 75 -14.45 2.37 -0.45
C SER A 75 -13.67 3.03 0.67
N VAL A 76 -13.46 4.35 0.61
CA VAL A 76 -12.62 5.07 1.60
C VAL A 76 -13.47 5.80 2.63
N PHE A 77 -14.60 6.37 2.24
CA PHE A 77 -15.49 7.12 3.13
C PHE A 77 -15.81 6.35 4.42
N PRO A 78 -16.22 5.06 4.40
CA PRO A 78 -16.52 4.33 5.63
C PRO A 78 -15.31 4.13 6.56
N LEU A 79 -14.09 4.12 6.01
CA LEU A 79 -12.87 4.00 6.79
C LEU A 79 -12.54 5.29 7.52
N VAL A 80 -12.75 6.43 6.87
CA VAL A 80 -12.55 7.75 7.48
C VAL A 80 -13.61 8.00 8.56
N GLU A 81 -14.86 7.59 8.34
CA GLU A 81 -15.88 7.59 9.39
C GLU A 81 -15.45 6.76 10.60
N SER A 82 -14.92 5.56 10.37
CA SER A 82 -14.40 4.73 11.48
C SER A 82 -13.26 5.42 12.24
N VAL A 83 -12.41 6.21 11.56
CA VAL A 83 -11.36 6.99 12.23
C VAL A 83 -11.97 8.07 13.13
N LEU A 84 -13.06 8.70 12.69
CA LEU A 84 -13.83 9.67 13.48
C LEU A 84 -14.63 9.03 14.62
N GLU A 85 -14.72 7.70 14.68
CA GLU A 85 -15.22 6.95 15.82
C GLU A 85 -14.11 6.51 16.80
N GLY A 86 -12.85 6.65 16.41
CA GLY A 86 -11.66 6.28 17.20
C GLY A 86 -10.93 5.03 16.74
N TYR A 87 -11.23 4.47 15.56
CA TYR A 87 -10.46 3.34 15.01
C TYR A 87 -9.14 3.80 14.36
N ASN A 88 -8.19 2.87 14.26
CA ASN A 88 -7.11 3.00 13.28
C ASN A 88 -7.62 2.55 11.90
N ALA A 89 -7.27 3.29 10.86
CA ALA A 89 -7.48 2.88 9.48
C ALA A 89 -6.23 3.11 8.61
N THR A 90 -6.05 2.25 7.62
CA THR A 90 -4.97 2.38 6.63
C THR A 90 -5.52 2.20 5.22
N VAL A 91 -5.25 3.17 4.34
CA VAL A 91 -5.44 3.03 2.90
C VAL A 91 -4.07 3.00 2.25
N PHE A 92 -3.75 1.94 1.52
CA PHE A 92 -2.47 1.85 0.82
C PHE A 92 -2.64 1.50 -0.66
N ALA A 93 -1.97 2.26 -1.53
CA ALA A 93 -1.92 1.99 -2.95
C ALA A 93 -0.72 1.10 -3.30
N TYR A 94 -0.98 0.00 -4.03
CA TYR A 94 0.03 -0.98 -4.44
C TYR A 94 -0.08 -1.31 -5.93
N GLY A 95 1.03 -1.64 -6.57
CA GLY A 95 1.08 -2.02 -7.98
C GLY A 95 2.36 -1.55 -8.67
N GLN A 96 2.49 -1.87 -9.95
CA GLN A 96 3.69 -1.57 -10.75
C GLN A 96 4.00 -0.06 -10.84
N THR A 97 5.26 0.31 -11.12
CA THR A 97 5.61 1.70 -11.47
C THR A 97 4.75 2.22 -12.63
N GLY A 98 4.15 3.40 -12.44
CA GLY A 98 3.28 4.01 -13.45
C GLY A 98 1.87 3.40 -13.55
N SER A 99 1.43 2.54 -12.61
CA SER A 99 0.08 1.97 -12.63
C SER A 99 -1.03 2.90 -12.12
N GLY A 100 -0.68 4.06 -11.53
CA GLY A 100 -1.66 5.04 -11.03
C GLY A 100 -1.80 5.12 -9.50
N LYS A 101 -0.83 4.59 -8.73
CA LYS A 101 -0.80 4.69 -7.25
C LYS A 101 -0.86 6.14 -6.75
N SER A 102 0.16 6.94 -7.04
CA SER A 102 0.21 8.35 -6.64
C SER A 102 -0.94 9.17 -7.23
N TYR A 103 -1.39 8.84 -8.45
CA TYR A 103 -2.58 9.47 -9.05
C TYR A 103 -3.84 9.17 -8.23
N THR A 104 -3.99 7.96 -7.69
CA THR A 104 -5.15 7.63 -6.84
C THR A 104 -5.04 8.28 -5.47
N MET A 105 -3.84 8.28 -4.87
CA MET A 105 -3.64 8.82 -3.53
C MET A 105 -3.65 10.35 -3.49
N GLN A 106 -2.98 11.03 -4.43
CA GLN A 106 -2.85 12.49 -4.46
C GLN A 106 -3.80 13.14 -5.47
N GLY A 107 -3.94 12.54 -6.65
CA GLY A 107 -4.85 13.02 -7.70
C GLY A 107 -4.39 14.32 -8.35
N ILE A 108 -5.36 15.00 -8.97
CA ILE A 108 -5.16 16.29 -9.62
C ILE A 108 -5.59 17.38 -8.63
N ASN A 109 -4.64 18.19 -8.17
CA ASN A 109 -4.88 19.32 -7.25
C ASN A 109 -5.51 20.52 -7.97
N THR A 110 -6.67 20.32 -8.57
CA THR A 110 -7.51 21.38 -9.12
C THR A 110 -8.83 21.39 -8.37
N PRO A 111 -9.26 22.54 -7.81
CA PRO A 111 -10.55 22.65 -7.15
C PRO A 111 -11.70 22.14 -8.04
N GLY A 112 -12.60 21.35 -7.47
CA GLY A 112 -13.75 20.76 -8.18
C GLY A 112 -13.42 19.59 -9.12
N SER A 113 -12.16 19.14 -9.19
CA SER A 113 -11.81 17.98 -10.00
C SER A 113 -12.32 16.67 -9.37
N LEU A 114 -13.08 15.90 -10.14
CA LEU A 114 -13.51 14.54 -9.78
C LEU A 114 -12.32 13.59 -9.55
N GLN A 115 -11.13 13.97 -10.04
CA GLN A 115 -9.89 13.23 -9.92
C GLN A 115 -8.99 13.71 -8.76
N ARG A 116 -9.49 14.55 -7.85
CA ARG A 116 -8.80 14.78 -6.57
C ARG A 116 -8.62 13.46 -5.81
N GLY A 117 -7.42 13.29 -5.25
CA GLY A 117 -6.97 12.03 -4.69
C GLY A 117 -7.65 11.65 -3.38
N VAL A 118 -7.36 10.43 -2.92
CA VAL A 118 -7.83 9.92 -1.62
C VAL A 118 -7.33 10.78 -0.45
N ILE A 119 -6.09 11.24 -0.49
CA ILE A 119 -5.48 12.05 0.57
C ILE A 119 -6.21 13.39 0.75
N PRO A 120 -6.31 14.27 -0.27
CA PRO A 120 -7.00 15.55 -0.12
C PRO A 120 -8.48 15.41 0.21
N ARG A 121 -9.17 14.38 -0.31
CA ARG A 121 -10.57 14.08 0.06
C ARG A 121 -10.72 13.65 1.51
N SER A 122 -9.74 12.93 2.06
CA SER A 122 -9.72 12.57 3.48
C SER A 122 -9.56 13.80 4.38
N PHE A 123 -8.81 14.81 3.95
CA PHE A 123 -8.71 16.07 4.69
C PHE A 123 -10.07 16.76 4.77
N GLU A 124 -10.73 16.92 3.63
CA GLU A 124 -12.05 17.57 3.56
C GLU A 124 -13.08 16.86 4.43
N HIS A 125 -13.17 15.54 4.30
CA HIS A 125 -14.10 14.73 5.06
C HIS A 125 -13.89 14.87 6.58
N ILE A 126 -12.65 14.74 7.06
CA ILE A 126 -12.34 14.87 8.49
C ILE A 126 -12.72 16.27 9.01
N PHE A 127 -12.37 17.32 8.28
CA PHE A 127 -12.64 18.68 8.72
C PHE A 127 -14.13 19.04 8.63
N GLU A 128 -14.84 18.59 7.59
CA GLU A 128 -16.28 18.76 7.44
C GLU A 128 -17.00 18.09 8.61
N ALA A 129 -16.73 16.81 8.86
CA ALA A 129 -17.32 16.06 9.97
C ALA A 129 -17.01 16.70 11.33
N SER A 130 -15.76 17.12 11.56
CA SER A 130 -15.37 17.77 12.82
C SER A 130 -16.07 19.12 13.04
N SER A 131 -16.44 19.82 11.97
CA SER A 131 -17.07 21.14 12.04
C SER A 131 -18.57 21.07 12.39
N VAL A 132 -19.23 19.95 12.06
CA VAL A 132 -20.66 19.73 12.31
C VAL A 132 -20.93 18.91 13.57
N ALA A 133 -19.93 18.21 14.10
CA ALA A 133 -20.05 17.38 15.29
C ALA A 133 -20.23 18.23 16.57
N ALA A 134 -21.48 18.37 17.00
CA ALA A 134 -21.80 19.01 18.27
C ALA A 134 -21.39 18.12 19.46
N GLY A 135 -20.75 18.71 20.47
CA GLY A 135 -20.40 18.01 21.71
C GLY A 135 -19.06 17.25 21.72
N THR A 136 -18.34 17.23 20.60
CA THR A 136 -17.00 16.64 20.48
C THR A 136 -15.96 17.71 20.18
N LYS A 137 -14.85 17.73 20.93
CA LYS A 137 -13.68 18.57 20.64
C LYS A 137 -12.65 17.74 19.89
N TYR A 138 -12.11 18.31 18.81
CA TYR A 138 -11.12 17.65 17.96
C TYR A 138 -9.74 18.31 18.10
N LEU A 139 -8.70 17.49 18.21
CA LEU A 139 -7.31 17.89 17.96
C LEU A 139 -6.76 17.02 16.81
N ILE A 140 -6.57 17.66 15.65
CA ILE A 140 -6.09 17.01 14.44
C ILE A 140 -4.60 17.32 14.26
N ARG A 141 -3.79 16.28 14.09
CA ARG A 141 -2.35 16.37 13.86
C ARG A 141 -1.94 15.53 12.66
N ALA A 142 -0.98 16.01 11.88
CA ALA A 142 -0.46 15.30 10.74
C ALA A 142 1.05 15.06 10.84
N SER A 143 1.51 13.94 10.32
CA SER A 143 2.92 13.66 10.04
C SER A 143 3.05 13.11 8.62
N TYR A 144 4.23 13.29 8.01
CA TYR A 144 4.48 12.78 6.67
C TYR A 144 5.92 12.27 6.59
N LEU A 145 6.07 10.98 6.32
CA LEU A 145 7.37 10.35 6.20
C LEU A 145 7.51 9.64 4.86
N GLU A 146 8.75 9.31 4.53
CA GLU A 146 9.06 8.33 3.50
C GLU A 146 10.04 7.27 3.98
N ILE A 147 10.01 6.13 3.30
CA ILE A 147 11.01 5.08 3.39
C ILE A 147 11.74 5.07 2.05
N TYR A 148 12.99 5.50 2.08
CA TYR A 148 13.86 5.54 0.92
C TYR A 148 15.12 4.75 1.23
N ASN A 149 15.40 3.70 0.44
CA ASN A 149 16.57 2.85 0.63
C ASN A 149 16.71 2.30 2.07
N GLU A 150 15.61 1.79 2.65
CA GLU A 150 15.51 1.32 4.05
C GLU A 150 15.79 2.39 5.14
N SER A 151 15.94 3.65 4.77
CA SER A 151 16.01 4.79 5.69
C SER A 151 14.66 5.48 5.79
N ILE A 152 14.21 5.73 7.03
CA ILE A 152 13.00 6.52 7.30
C ILE A 152 13.42 7.99 7.34
N ARG A 153 12.73 8.85 6.57
CA ARG A 153 12.98 10.30 6.55
C ARG A 153 11.70 11.05 6.87
N ASP A 154 11.80 12.10 7.67
CA ASP A 154 10.70 13.01 7.96
C ASP A 154 10.62 14.08 6.86
N LEU A 155 9.52 14.07 6.11
CA LEU A 155 9.32 14.99 4.99
C LEU A 155 8.91 16.40 5.45
N LEU A 156 8.51 16.56 6.71
CA LEU A 156 8.08 17.82 7.32
C LEU A 156 9.09 18.38 8.32
N GLY A 157 10.10 17.59 8.67
CA GLY A 157 11.19 17.94 9.58
C GLY A 157 12.08 19.08 9.08
N LYS A 158 12.96 19.57 9.95
CA LYS A 158 13.95 20.61 9.61
C LYS A 158 15.05 20.06 8.69
N ASP A 159 15.52 18.86 9.00
CA ASP A 159 16.50 18.14 8.19
C ASP A 159 15.84 16.93 7.51
N VAL A 160 15.43 17.12 6.26
CA VAL A 160 14.76 16.09 5.46
C VAL A 160 15.70 14.96 5.03
N LYS A 161 17.02 15.09 5.23
CA LYS A 161 18.00 14.05 4.91
C LYS A 161 18.33 13.17 6.11
N ALA A 162 18.02 13.62 7.33
CA ALA A 162 18.22 12.86 8.54
C ALA A 162 17.42 11.56 8.50
N THR A 163 18.08 10.45 8.87
CA THR A 163 17.42 9.15 9.01
C THR A 163 16.87 9.02 10.42
N LEU A 164 15.64 8.53 10.53
CA LEU A 164 14.96 8.26 11.79
C LEU A 164 14.97 6.78 12.13
N ASP A 165 15.06 6.48 13.42
CA ASP A 165 14.95 5.13 13.95
C ASP A 165 13.51 4.72 14.17
N LEU A 166 13.27 3.41 14.02
CA LEU A 166 11.99 2.77 14.31
C LEU A 166 12.12 2.00 15.62
N LYS A 167 11.21 2.28 16.55
CA LYS A 167 11.14 1.65 17.87
C LYS A 167 9.81 0.90 18.05
N GLU A 168 9.79 0.00 19.00
CA GLU A 168 8.62 -0.82 19.35
C GLU A 168 8.35 -0.62 20.84
N HIS A 169 7.12 -0.28 21.20
CA HIS A 169 6.66 -0.12 22.57
C HIS A 169 5.50 -1.08 22.82
N VAL A 170 5.37 -1.59 24.04
CA VAL A 170 4.33 -2.59 24.40
C VAL A 170 2.94 -2.03 24.13
N ASP A 171 2.67 -0.79 24.56
CA ASP A 171 1.34 -0.18 24.43
C ASP A 171 1.09 0.55 23.09
N LYS A 172 2.15 1.10 22.47
CA LYS A 172 2.03 1.95 21.26
C LYS A 172 2.35 1.21 19.96
N GLY A 173 2.79 -0.04 20.05
CA GLY A 173 3.30 -0.79 18.93
C GLY A 173 4.54 -0.15 18.30
N VAL A 174 4.68 -0.37 16.99
CA VAL A 174 5.78 0.17 16.18
C VAL A 174 5.57 1.66 15.91
N HIS A 175 6.57 2.49 16.24
CA HIS A 175 6.52 3.93 16.02
C HIS A 175 7.90 4.53 15.68
N VAL A 176 7.89 5.78 15.22
CA VAL A 176 9.09 6.57 14.88
C VAL A 176 9.19 7.73 15.88
N PRO A 177 10.00 7.61 16.96
CA PRO A 177 9.95 8.55 18.09
C PRO A 177 10.22 10.02 17.72
N ASN A 178 11.09 10.26 16.75
CA ASN A 178 11.55 11.60 16.36
C ASN A 178 10.82 12.13 15.11
N LEU A 179 9.70 11.52 14.74
CA LEU A 179 8.87 12.00 13.64
C LEU A 179 8.12 13.27 14.08
N THR A 180 8.21 14.34 13.29
CA THR A 180 7.50 15.59 13.61
C THR A 180 6.00 15.47 13.37
N TRP A 181 5.24 16.01 14.32
CA TRP A 181 3.78 16.11 14.27
C TRP A 181 3.36 17.57 14.23
N HIS A 182 2.49 17.91 13.30
CA HIS A 182 2.05 19.28 13.05
C HIS A 182 0.55 19.36 13.29
N GLN A 183 0.11 20.29 14.13
CA GLN A 183 -1.32 20.55 14.33
C GLN A 183 -1.91 21.16 13.06
N CYS A 184 -3.09 20.68 12.67
CA CYS A 184 -3.84 21.18 11.53
C CYS A 184 -5.18 21.72 12.01
N THR A 185 -5.51 22.97 11.67
CA THR A 185 -6.79 23.58 12.04
C THR A 185 -7.71 23.78 10.84
N SER A 186 -7.26 23.40 9.64
CA SER A 186 -8.02 23.50 8.41
C SER A 186 -7.52 22.50 7.36
N VAL A 187 -8.35 22.23 6.35
CA VAL A 187 -7.95 21.48 5.14
C VAL A 187 -6.70 22.09 4.50
N VAL A 188 -6.63 23.42 4.45
CA VAL A 188 -5.52 24.18 3.86
C VAL A 188 -4.19 23.89 4.57
N ASP A 189 -4.21 23.69 5.89
CA ASP A 189 -3.01 23.31 6.63
C ASP A 189 -2.50 21.93 6.21
N CYS A 190 -3.41 20.96 6.07
CA CYS A 190 -3.05 19.61 5.62
C CYS A 190 -2.52 19.62 4.18
N GLU A 191 -3.17 20.35 3.27
CA GLU A 191 -2.70 20.51 1.88
C GLU A 191 -1.32 21.15 1.82
N ARG A 192 -1.06 22.18 2.65
CA ARG A 192 0.25 22.82 2.77
C ARG A 192 1.34 21.86 3.27
N LEU A 193 1.02 21.00 4.24
CA LEU A 193 1.96 19.97 4.72
C LEU A 193 2.22 18.91 3.65
N MET A 194 1.18 18.47 2.94
CA MET A 194 1.31 17.53 1.82
C MET A 194 2.22 18.10 0.73
N ASP A 195 1.99 19.35 0.31
CA ASP A 195 2.81 20.04 -0.70
C ASP A 195 4.25 20.23 -0.23
N LYS A 196 4.47 20.61 1.04
CA LYS A 196 5.80 20.70 1.63
C LYS A 196 6.52 19.36 1.56
N GLY A 197 5.87 18.28 2.02
CA GLY A 197 6.49 16.96 2.03
C GLY A 197 6.74 16.40 0.63
N ASN A 198 5.86 16.68 -0.33
CA ASN A 198 6.06 16.34 -1.73
C ASN A 198 7.28 17.07 -2.33
N LYS A 199 7.46 18.36 -2.02
CA LYS A 199 8.68 19.10 -2.40
C LYS A 199 9.93 18.49 -1.76
N SER A 200 9.88 18.16 -0.46
CA SER A 200 10.98 17.51 0.25
C SER A 200 11.38 16.18 -0.42
N ARG A 201 10.38 15.34 -0.74
CA ARG A 201 10.54 14.05 -1.43
C ARG A 201 11.25 14.19 -2.77
N VAL A 202 10.92 15.22 -3.56
CA VAL A 202 11.60 15.52 -4.83
C VAL A 202 13.01 16.07 -4.61
N THR A 203 13.23 16.97 -3.65
CA THR A 203 14.57 17.57 -3.41
C THR A 203 15.61 16.61 -2.83
N GLY A 204 15.17 15.57 -2.10
CA GLY A 204 16.05 14.49 -1.67
C GLY A 204 16.56 13.61 -2.82
N ALA A 205 15.90 13.70 -3.97
CA ALA A 205 16.20 12.96 -5.18
C ALA A 205 17.04 13.87 -6.11
N THR A 206 18.30 13.51 -6.37
CA THR A 206 19.20 14.28 -7.25
C THR A 206 18.62 14.37 -8.68
N LEU A 207 19.12 15.30 -9.51
CA LEU A 207 18.65 15.69 -10.85
C LEU A 207 18.32 14.56 -11.88
N MET A 208 18.53 13.28 -11.55
CA MET A 208 18.14 12.09 -12.34
C MET A 208 16.84 11.39 -11.86
N ASN A 209 16.20 11.87 -10.79
CA ASN A 209 15.22 11.12 -10.00
C ASN A 209 13.94 11.95 -9.72
N LYS A 210 13.09 12.16 -10.73
CA LYS A 210 11.96 13.11 -10.60
C LYS A 210 10.62 12.50 -10.15
N ASP A 211 10.53 11.22 -9.80
CA ASP A 211 9.23 10.57 -9.59
C ASP A 211 9.02 9.99 -8.18
N SER A 212 7.75 10.08 -7.75
CA SER A 212 7.20 9.45 -6.54
C SER A 212 7.32 7.91 -6.54
N SER A 213 7.78 7.30 -7.62
CA SER A 213 7.83 5.85 -7.77
C SER A 213 8.90 5.16 -6.91
N ARG A 214 9.78 5.92 -6.24
CA ARG A 214 11.03 5.36 -5.69
C ARG A 214 11.22 5.42 -4.18
N SER A 215 10.26 5.97 -3.46
CA SER A 215 10.14 5.82 -2.00
C SER A 215 8.72 5.43 -1.65
N HIS A 216 8.54 4.73 -0.53
CA HIS A 216 7.20 4.53 0.04
C HIS A 216 6.89 5.74 0.89
N SER A 217 5.75 6.40 0.71
CA SER A 217 5.36 7.53 1.57
C SER A 217 4.15 7.18 2.43
N ILE A 218 4.13 7.70 3.65
CA ILE A 218 3.04 7.51 4.61
C ILE A 218 2.67 8.88 5.17
N PHE A 219 1.52 9.39 4.75
CA PHE A 219 0.90 10.56 5.36
C PHE A 219 -0.06 10.08 6.45
N THR A 220 0.18 10.46 7.70
CA THR A 220 -0.64 10.03 8.83
C THR A 220 -1.39 11.20 9.41
N ILE A 221 -2.71 11.03 9.59
CA ILE A 221 -3.56 11.95 10.34
C ILE A 221 -3.92 11.27 11.66
N LEU A 222 -3.69 11.97 12.77
CA LEU A 222 -4.11 11.58 14.10
C LEU A 222 -5.23 12.51 14.53
N THR A 223 -6.37 11.93 14.91
CA THR A 223 -7.58 12.64 15.32
C THR A 223 -7.87 12.29 16.77
N GLU A 224 -7.61 13.21 17.69
CA GLU A 224 -7.99 13.06 19.09
C GLU A 224 -9.34 13.72 19.31
N MET A 225 -10.26 12.98 19.94
CA MET A 225 -11.66 13.33 20.10
C MET A 225 -12.00 13.27 21.57
N CYS A 226 -12.36 14.42 22.13
CA CYS A 226 -12.82 14.53 23.51
C CYS A 226 -14.32 14.75 23.51
N THR A 227 -15.05 13.81 24.11
CA THR A 227 -16.51 13.86 24.26
C THR A 227 -16.85 13.88 25.73
N ARG A 228 -17.75 14.77 26.16
CA ARG A 228 -18.22 14.76 27.54
C ARG A 228 -19.39 13.80 27.67
N SER A 229 -19.23 12.75 28.47
CA SER A 229 -20.29 11.79 28.73
C SER A 229 -21.32 12.40 29.69
N GLU A 230 -22.59 12.34 29.29
CA GLU A 230 -23.72 12.78 30.13
C GLU A 230 -23.96 11.83 31.32
N LEU A 231 -23.51 10.58 31.22
CA LEU A 231 -23.77 9.52 32.22
C LEU A 231 -22.89 9.65 33.46
N ASP A 232 -21.62 10.02 33.31
CA ASP A 232 -20.64 10.14 34.39
C ASP A 232 -20.08 11.57 34.54
N GLY A 233 -20.44 12.48 33.61
CA GLY A 233 -19.96 13.86 33.58
C GLY A 233 -18.49 14.03 33.22
N LYS A 234 -17.80 12.94 32.84
CA LYS A 234 -16.36 12.89 32.54
C LYS A 234 -16.07 13.05 31.05
N ASP A 235 -14.84 13.45 30.76
CA ASP A 235 -14.33 13.53 29.40
C ASP A 235 -13.79 12.17 28.97
N HIS A 236 -14.32 11.65 27.86
CA HIS A 236 -13.84 10.41 27.23
C HIS A 236 -13.00 10.78 26.01
N ILE A 237 -11.79 10.22 25.94
CA ILE A 237 -10.84 10.50 24.85
C ILE A 237 -10.72 9.30 23.94
N ARG A 238 -11.06 9.51 22.68
CA ARG A 238 -10.86 8.56 21.59
C ARG A 238 -9.80 9.06 20.63
N VAL A 239 -9.00 8.15 20.09
CA VAL A 239 -7.90 8.48 19.18
C VAL A 239 -8.05 7.68 17.88
N GLY A 240 -8.43 8.37 16.82
CA GLY A 240 -8.40 7.85 15.47
C GLY A 240 -7.04 8.05 14.82
N LYS A 241 -6.57 7.07 14.04
CA LYS A 241 -5.34 7.20 13.24
C LYS A 241 -5.60 6.76 11.81
N LEU A 242 -5.43 7.65 10.85
CA LEU A 242 -5.53 7.36 9.43
C LEU A 242 -4.13 7.37 8.80
N ASN A 243 -3.68 6.22 8.30
CA ASN A 243 -2.48 6.13 7.46
C ASN A 243 -2.88 6.11 5.98
N LEU A 244 -2.33 7.05 5.21
CA LEU A 244 -2.52 7.16 3.76
C LEU A 244 -1.17 6.88 3.08
N VAL A 245 -1.07 5.70 2.50
CA VAL A 245 0.19 5.12 2.07
C VAL A 245 0.27 5.06 0.54
N ASP A 246 1.29 5.70 -0.02
CA ASP A 246 1.62 5.65 -1.45
C ASP A 246 2.93 4.87 -1.62
N LEU A 247 2.81 3.57 -1.94
CA LEU A 247 3.98 2.71 -2.09
C LEU A 247 4.74 3.02 -3.37
N ALA A 248 6.06 2.75 -3.34
CA ALA A 248 6.87 2.67 -4.53
C ALA A 248 6.36 1.55 -5.46
N GLY A 249 6.64 1.68 -6.75
CA GLY A 249 6.20 0.69 -7.73
C GLY A 249 7.14 -0.49 -7.85
N SER A 250 6.60 -1.70 -8.04
CA SER A 250 7.42 -2.82 -8.50
C SER A 250 7.87 -2.56 -9.94
N GLU A 251 9.16 -2.70 -10.21
CA GLU A 251 9.72 -2.51 -11.54
C GLU A 251 10.79 -3.54 -11.88
N ARG A 252 10.75 -4.05 -13.12
CA ARG A 252 11.76 -4.96 -13.66
C ARG A 252 12.88 -4.15 -14.31
N GLN A 253 14.12 -4.52 -14.01
CA GLN A 253 15.31 -3.87 -14.56
C GLN A 253 15.34 -3.89 -16.09
N SER A 254 14.85 -4.98 -16.70
CA SER A 254 14.76 -5.13 -18.16
C SER A 254 13.91 -4.05 -18.84
N LYS A 255 12.98 -3.40 -18.11
CA LYS A 255 12.10 -2.35 -18.64
C LYS A 255 12.58 -0.92 -18.35
N THR A 256 13.50 -0.75 -17.40
CA THR A 256 13.92 0.57 -16.90
C THR A 256 15.29 1.00 -17.39
N HIS A 257 16.10 0.09 -17.97
CA HIS A 257 17.49 0.33 -18.39
C HIS A 257 18.30 1.10 -17.31
N ALA A 258 18.00 0.85 -16.04
CA ALA A 258 18.57 1.57 -14.92
C ALA A 258 20.01 1.11 -14.65
N GLU A 259 20.94 2.06 -14.50
CA GLU A 259 22.35 1.78 -14.18
C GLU A 259 22.77 2.50 -12.87
N GLY A 260 23.87 2.03 -12.26
CA GLY A 260 24.50 2.68 -11.09
C GLY A 260 23.57 2.80 -9.88
N GLU A 261 23.44 4.02 -9.35
CA GLU A 261 22.60 4.30 -8.17
C GLU A 261 21.11 3.97 -8.40
N ARG A 262 20.61 4.17 -9.62
CA ARG A 262 19.22 3.85 -9.97
C ARG A 262 18.94 2.35 -9.88
N LEU A 263 19.94 1.52 -10.18
CA LEU A 263 19.86 0.07 -10.05
C LEU A 263 19.77 -0.36 -8.58
N ARG A 264 20.58 0.26 -7.72
CA ARG A 264 20.58 0.00 -6.26
C ARG A 264 19.24 0.37 -5.65
N GLU A 265 18.68 1.50 -6.05
CA GLU A 265 17.37 1.97 -5.62
C GLU A 265 16.24 1.01 -6.04
N ALA A 266 16.17 0.64 -7.33
CA ALA A 266 15.21 -0.33 -7.84
C ALA A 266 15.30 -1.68 -7.10
N THR A 267 16.51 -2.13 -6.77
CA THR A 267 16.74 -3.36 -6.00
C THR A 267 16.14 -3.26 -4.60
N ARG A 268 16.30 -2.12 -3.93
CA ARG A 268 15.79 -1.88 -2.56
C ARG A 268 14.28 -1.74 -2.52
N ILE A 269 13.69 -1.08 -3.51
CA ILE A 269 12.24 -1.04 -3.70
C ILE A 269 11.68 -2.46 -3.84
N ASN A 270 12.26 -3.27 -4.73
CA ASN A 270 11.80 -4.64 -4.93
C ASN A 270 12.00 -5.52 -3.69
N LEU A 271 13.07 -5.32 -2.91
CA LEU A 271 13.30 -6.05 -1.66
C LEU A 271 12.23 -5.73 -0.61
N SER A 272 11.94 -4.45 -0.37
CA SER A 272 10.89 -4.05 0.58
C SER A 272 9.48 -4.50 0.16
N LEU A 273 9.17 -4.47 -1.14
CA LEU A 273 7.91 -5.00 -1.68
C LEU A 273 7.84 -6.55 -1.61
N SER A 274 8.98 -7.23 -1.75
CA SER A 274 9.07 -8.69 -1.57
C SER A 274 8.84 -9.07 -0.11
N ALA A 275 9.45 -8.35 0.84
CA ALA A 275 9.21 -8.52 2.28
C ALA A 275 7.72 -8.35 2.61
N LEU A 276 7.07 -7.33 2.03
CA LEU A 276 5.62 -7.16 2.17
C LEU A 276 4.86 -8.39 1.63
N GLY A 277 5.28 -8.94 0.50
CA GLY A 277 4.68 -10.17 -0.06
C GLY A 277 4.84 -11.41 0.82
N ASN A 278 5.99 -11.55 1.48
CA ASN A 278 6.24 -12.63 2.43
C ASN A 278 5.31 -12.49 3.65
N VAL A 279 5.15 -11.26 4.18
CA VAL A 279 4.21 -10.97 5.28
C VAL A 279 2.78 -11.35 4.90
N ILE A 280 2.31 -10.93 3.72
CA ILE A 280 0.95 -11.26 3.26
C ILE A 280 0.76 -12.77 3.09
N SER A 281 1.75 -13.45 2.51
CA SER A 281 1.64 -14.89 2.29
C SER A 281 1.61 -15.64 3.63
N ALA A 282 2.50 -15.30 4.57
CA ALA A 282 2.52 -15.88 5.91
C ALA A 282 1.21 -15.66 6.69
N LEU A 283 0.61 -14.47 6.58
CA LEU A 283 -0.67 -14.13 7.24
C LEU A 283 -1.86 -14.95 6.72
N VAL A 284 -1.80 -15.40 5.46
CA VAL A 284 -2.87 -16.16 4.82
C VAL A 284 -2.63 -17.67 4.95
N ASP A 285 -1.38 -18.10 4.79
CA ASP A 285 -0.98 -19.51 4.76
C ASP A 285 -1.06 -20.17 6.15
N GLY A 286 -0.94 -19.40 7.24
CA GLY A 286 -1.15 -19.85 8.63
C GLY A 286 -2.54 -20.45 8.93
N HIS A 287 -3.45 -20.44 7.94
CA HIS A 287 -4.78 -21.05 8.00
C HIS A 287 -5.01 -22.21 7.00
N SER A 288 -4.01 -22.59 6.18
CA SER A 288 -4.18 -23.60 5.12
C SER A 288 -3.26 -24.82 5.29
N LYS A 289 -3.84 -26.04 5.26
CA LYS A 289 -3.09 -27.31 5.27
C LYS A 289 -2.54 -27.73 3.90
N HIS A 290 -2.79 -26.97 2.85
CA HIS A 290 -2.56 -27.38 1.47
C HIS A 290 -1.78 -26.33 0.69
N ILE A 291 -0.55 -26.67 0.30
CA ILE A 291 0.32 -25.86 -0.56
C ILE A 291 0.09 -26.31 -2.02
N PRO A 292 -0.52 -25.49 -2.91
CA PRO A 292 -0.71 -25.87 -4.31
C PRO A 292 0.61 -25.70 -5.09
N TYR A 293 1.40 -26.78 -5.15
CA TYR A 293 2.67 -26.83 -5.90
C TYR A 293 2.52 -26.84 -7.43
N ARG A 294 1.29 -26.93 -7.97
CA ARG A 294 1.08 -27.29 -9.38
C ARG A 294 1.30 -26.17 -10.40
N ASP A 295 1.32 -24.90 -9.96
CA ASP A 295 1.41 -23.72 -10.85
C ASP A 295 2.61 -22.80 -10.54
N SER A 296 3.56 -23.25 -9.71
CA SER A 296 4.73 -22.40 -9.42
C SER A 296 5.64 -22.35 -10.64
N LYS A 297 5.97 -21.13 -11.10
CA LYS A 297 6.98 -20.84 -12.14
C LYS A 297 8.34 -21.54 -11.90
N LEU A 298 8.56 -22.14 -10.72
CA LEU A 298 9.77 -22.78 -10.24
C LEU A 298 10.21 -23.97 -11.10
N THR A 299 9.29 -24.85 -11.53
CA THR A 299 9.65 -26.04 -12.32
C THR A 299 10.13 -25.68 -13.72
N ARG A 300 9.65 -24.55 -14.25
CA ARG A 300 10.01 -24.03 -15.59
C ARG A 300 11.29 -23.20 -15.55
N LEU A 301 11.50 -22.41 -14.48
CA LEU A 301 12.70 -21.58 -14.31
C LEU A 301 13.97 -22.38 -13.97
N LEU A 302 13.84 -23.55 -13.33
CA LEU A 302 14.97 -24.44 -13.04
C LEU A 302 15.41 -25.26 -14.26
N GLN A 303 14.54 -25.43 -15.25
CA GLN A 303 14.85 -26.16 -16.48
C GLN A 303 15.79 -25.34 -17.41
N ASP A 304 15.62 -24.01 -17.44
CA ASP A 304 16.46 -23.09 -18.22
C ASP A 304 17.80 -22.73 -17.55
N SER A 305 18.03 -23.22 -16.32
CA SER A 305 19.26 -22.96 -15.55
C SER A 305 20.37 -23.99 -15.83
N LEU A 306 20.15 -24.95 -16.73
CA LEU A 306 21.09 -26.04 -17.07
C LEU A 306 21.49 -26.08 -18.56
N GLY A 307 21.38 -24.96 -19.29
CA GLY A 307 21.77 -24.86 -20.70
C GLY A 307 22.79 -23.75 -20.96
N ASP A 308 23.85 -24.11 -21.70
CA ASP A 308 25.16 -23.47 -21.90
C ASP A 308 25.24 -21.94 -22.16
N ALA A 309 26.22 -21.36 -21.47
CA ALA A 309 27.33 -20.48 -21.86
C ALA A 309 27.13 -19.12 -22.59
N GLU A 310 27.90 -18.16 -22.03
CA GLU A 310 28.39 -16.86 -22.54
C GLU A 310 27.53 -15.59 -22.33
N GLY A 311 27.90 -14.84 -21.28
CA GLY A 311 27.41 -13.49 -20.95
C GLY A 311 27.27 -13.18 -19.44
N GLU A 312 27.98 -13.91 -18.57
CA GLU A 312 27.40 -14.40 -17.32
C GLU A 312 27.20 -13.40 -16.17
N ARG A 313 28.05 -12.40 -15.90
CA ARG A 313 27.96 -11.69 -14.60
C ARG A 313 26.70 -10.82 -14.38
N LEU A 314 26.06 -10.32 -15.44
CA LEU A 314 24.88 -9.43 -15.34
C LEU A 314 23.56 -10.22 -15.38
N ARG A 315 23.52 -11.31 -16.14
CA ARG A 315 22.39 -12.27 -16.16
C ARG A 315 22.34 -13.06 -14.87
N GLU A 316 23.50 -13.38 -14.29
CA GLU A 316 23.63 -14.09 -13.03
C GLU A 316 23.03 -13.28 -11.86
N ALA A 317 23.35 -11.99 -11.70
CA ALA A 317 22.76 -11.16 -10.63
C ALA A 317 21.22 -10.99 -10.75
N THR A 318 20.71 -10.93 -11.99
CA THR A 318 19.27 -10.80 -12.27
C THR A 318 18.52 -12.12 -12.02
N ARG A 319 19.12 -13.25 -12.43
CA ARG A 319 18.63 -14.59 -12.11
C ARG A 319 18.70 -14.85 -10.62
N ILE A 320 19.75 -14.41 -9.93
CA ILE A 320 19.93 -14.49 -8.48
C ILE A 320 18.82 -13.76 -7.73
N ASN A 321 18.40 -12.54 -8.10
CA ASN A 321 17.35 -11.86 -7.31
C ASN A 321 15.95 -12.46 -7.53
N LEU A 322 15.64 -12.92 -8.75
CA LEU A 322 14.38 -13.60 -9.04
C LEU A 322 14.38 -15.01 -8.41
N SER A 323 15.51 -15.72 -8.48
CA SER A 323 15.67 -17.03 -7.87
C SER A 323 15.78 -16.94 -6.36
N LEU A 324 16.37 -15.90 -5.76
CA LEU A 324 16.42 -15.66 -4.31
C LEU A 324 15.08 -15.18 -3.75
N SER A 325 14.30 -14.40 -4.52
CA SER A 325 12.92 -14.06 -4.12
C SER A 325 12.02 -15.30 -4.19
N ALA A 326 12.12 -16.10 -5.26
CA ALA A 326 11.39 -17.36 -5.40
C ALA A 326 11.88 -18.42 -4.39
N LEU A 327 13.18 -18.53 -4.17
CA LEU A 327 13.81 -19.41 -3.18
C LEU A 327 13.54 -18.92 -1.77
N GLY A 328 13.46 -17.63 -1.51
CA GLY A 328 13.04 -17.07 -0.22
C GLY A 328 11.59 -17.39 0.09
N ASN A 329 10.70 -17.31 -0.90
CA ASN A 329 9.32 -17.78 -0.80
C ASN A 329 9.25 -19.30 -0.55
N VAL A 330 10.09 -20.08 -1.24
CA VAL A 330 10.15 -21.54 -1.08
C VAL A 330 10.80 -21.95 0.24
N ILE A 331 11.85 -21.29 0.71
CA ILE A 331 12.51 -21.52 2.01
C ILE A 331 11.57 -21.11 3.14
N SER A 332 10.87 -19.98 3.03
CA SER A 332 9.84 -19.57 4.00
C SER A 332 8.64 -20.52 3.99
N ALA A 333 8.38 -21.24 2.89
CA ALA A 333 7.37 -22.29 2.84
C ALA A 333 7.90 -23.68 3.31
N LEU A 334 9.21 -23.95 3.15
CA LEU A 334 9.86 -25.25 3.43
C LEU A 334 10.43 -25.37 4.84
N VAL A 335 11.02 -24.31 5.40
CA VAL A 335 11.53 -24.29 6.79
C VAL A 335 10.37 -24.24 7.79
N ASP A 336 9.24 -23.74 7.34
CA ASP A 336 8.25 -23.07 8.17
C ASP A 336 6.83 -23.59 7.91
N GLY A 337 6.68 -24.87 7.56
CA GLY A 337 5.38 -25.55 7.44
C GLY A 337 4.46 -25.41 8.67
N HIS A 338 4.94 -24.77 9.76
CA HIS A 338 4.23 -24.37 10.96
C HIS A 338 4.67 -23.02 11.59
N SER A 339 5.26 -22.05 10.86
CA SER A 339 5.69 -20.82 11.56
C SER A 339 4.51 -19.97 12.02
N LYS A 340 4.40 -19.83 13.34
CA LYS A 340 3.53 -18.84 14.00
C LYS A 340 4.04 -17.41 13.84
N HIS A 341 5.20 -17.22 13.20
CA HIS A 341 5.93 -15.95 13.18
C HIS A 341 5.79 -15.28 11.81
N ILE A 342 5.23 -14.07 11.80
CA ILE A 342 5.09 -13.25 10.59
C ILE A 342 6.34 -12.37 10.42
N PRO A 343 7.00 -12.35 9.24
CA PRO A 343 8.30 -11.71 9.05
C PRO A 343 8.22 -10.18 8.89
N TYR A 344 7.53 -9.47 9.79
CA TYR A 344 7.42 -8.01 9.71
C TYR A 344 8.77 -7.29 9.78
N ARG A 345 9.79 -7.92 10.37
CA ARG A 345 11.12 -7.34 10.59
C ARG A 345 12.01 -7.27 9.36
N ASP A 346 11.62 -7.91 8.26
CA ASP A 346 12.41 -8.01 7.03
C ASP A 346 12.61 -6.67 6.30
N SER A 347 11.73 -5.69 6.55
CA SER A 347 11.89 -4.33 6.04
C SER A 347 11.30 -3.29 7.00
N LYS A 348 11.75 -2.03 6.91
CA LYS A 348 11.11 -0.94 7.66
C LYS A 348 9.65 -0.73 7.24
N LEU A 349 9.33 -0.97 5.97
CA LEU A 349 7.98 -0.88 5.44
C LEU A 349 7.03 -1.86 6.15
N THR A 350 7.40 -3.13 6.21
CA THR A 350 6.58 -4.16 6.85
C THR A 350 6.43 -3.95 8.34
N ARG A 351 7.44 -3.38 9.02
CA ARG A 351 7.33 -2.99 10.44
C ARG A 351 6.33 -1.84 10.64
N LEU A 352 6.36 -0.82 9.79
CA LEU A 352 5.42 0.31 9.87
C LEU A 352 3.98 -0.09 9.50
N LEU A 353 3.82 -1.09 8.63
CA LEU A 353 2.51 -1.64 8.24
C LEU A 353 2.06 -2.83 9.11
N GLN A 354 2.80 -3.18 10.16
CA GLN A 354 2.52 -4.35 11.00
C GLN A 354 1.09 -4.32 11.55
N ASP A 355 0.67 -3.21 12.15
CA ASP A 355 -0.70 -3.09 12.68
C ASP A 355 -1.77 -3.05 11.57
N SER A 356 -1.40 -2.62 10.37
CA SER A 356 -2.31 -2.51 9.22
C SER A 356 -2.61 -3.87 8.59
N LEU A 357 -1.71 -4.85 8.75
CA LEU A 357 -1.80 -6.17 8.14
C LEU A 357 -1.75 -7.23 9.25
N GLY A 358 -2.89 -7.61 9.80
CA GLY A 358 -3.02 -8.60 10.89
C GLY A 358 -3.24 -8.01 12.30
N GLY A 359 -3.30 -6.67 12.43
CA GLY A 359 -3.37 -5.98 13.72
C GLY A 359 -4.67 -5.21 13.98
N ASN A 360 -4.58 -4.19 14.85
CA ASN A 360 -5.69 -3.29 15.22
C ASN A 360 -5.85 -2.16 14.20
N THR A 361 -6.31 -2.48 12.99
CA THR A 361 -6.55 -1.47 11.94
C THR A 361 -7.64 -1.94 10.98
N LYS A 362 -8.51 -1.04 10.53
CA LYS A 362 -9.36 -1.26 9.34
C LYS A 362 -8.56 -0.92 8.08
N THR A 363 -8.36 -1.87 7.18
CA THR A 363 -7.38 -1.70 6.10
C THR A 363 -8.01 -1.90 4.73
N LEU A 364 -7.67 -0.97 3.82
CA LEU A 364 -7.99 -1.02 2.40
C LEU A 364 -6.71 -1.02 1.55
N MET A 365 -6.59 -2.01 0.69
CA MET A 365 -5.62 -2.05 -0.39
C MET A 365 -6.27 -1.53 -1.67
N ILE A 366 -5.62 -0.56 -2.32
CA ILE A 366 -5.94 -0.12 -3.68
C ILE A 366 -4.89 -0.69 -4.63
N ALA A 367 -5.23 -1.78 -5.32
CA ALA A 367 -4.37 -2.39 -6.32
C ALA A 367 -4.51 -1.66 -7.66
N ALA A 368 -3.50 -0.87 -8.02
CA ALA A 368 -3.47 -0.11 -9.27
C ALA A 368 -2.77 -0.92 -10.37
N ILE A 369 -3.42 -1.09 -11.53
CA ILE A 369 -2.93 -1.90 -12.66
C ILE A 369 -2.94 -1.16 -13.99
N SER A 370 -2.09 -1.60 -14.92
CA SER A 370 -2.12 -1.18 -16.33
C SER A 370 -3.03 -2.13 -17.14
N PRO A 371 -3.80 -1.62 -18.12
CA PRO A 371 -4.56 -2.45 -19.05
C PRO A 371 -3.68 -3.09 -20.14
N ALA A 372 -2.43 -2.64 -20.31
CA ALA A 372 -1.61 -2.92 -21.47
C ALA A 372 -0.94 -4.31 -21.43
N HIS A 373 -0.91 -5.01 -22.56
CA HIS A 373 -0.30 -6.34 -22.72
C HIS A 373 1.17 -6.37 -22.28
N ASP A 374 1.94 -5.34 -22.61
CA ASP A 374 3.36 -5.26 -22.24
C ASP A 374 3.57 -5.41 -20.72
N ASN A 375 2.52 -5.15 -19.92
CA ASN A 375 2.51 -5.24 -18.48
C ASN A 375 1.71 -6.45 -17.94
N TYR A 376 1.44 -7.47 -18.75
CA TYR A 376 0.70 -8.66 -18.36
C TYR A 376 1.26 -9.28 -17.07
N ASP A 377 2.58 -9.48 -17.05
CA ASP A 377 3.28 -10.17 -15.97
C ASP A 377 3.23 -9.38 -14.64
N GLU A 378 3.41 -8.06 -14.69
CA GLU A 378 3.29 -7.16 -13.54
C GLU A 378 1.84 -7.00 -13.06
N THR A 379 0.89 -6.96 -13.99
CA THR A 379 -0.55 -6.90 -13.69
C THR A 379 -1.00 -8.19 -13.01
N LEU A 380 -0.60 -9.36 -13.54
CA LEU A 380 -0.87 -10.66 -12.94
C LEU A 380 -0.25 -10.76 -11.54
N SER A 381 0.98 -10.28 -11.37
CA SER A 381 1.63 -10.24 -10.05
C SER A 381 0.83 -9.40 -9.06
N THR A 382 0.37 -8.22 -9.49
CA THR A 382 -0.44 -7.30 -8.66
C THR A 382 -1.77 -7.94 -8.28
N LEU A 383 -2.48 -8.56 -9.22
CA LEU A 383 -3.76 -9.23 -8.98
C LEU A 383 -3.62 -10.44 -8.05
N ARG A 384 -2.59 -11.27 -8.22
CA ARG A 384 -2.30 -12.40 -7.32
C ARG A 384 -2.01 -11.93 -5.91
N TYR A 385 -1.22 -10.86 -5.78
CA TYR A 385 -0.88 -10.25 -4.51
C TYR A 385 -2.13 -9.72 -3.79
N ALA A 386 -2.94 -8.94 -4.51
CA ALA A 386 -4.22 -8.41 -4.04
C ALA A 386 -5.18 -9.54 -3.63
N ASN A 387 -5.24 -10.63 -4.40
CA ASN A 387 -6.11 -11.76 -4.11
C ASN A 387 -5.68 -12.55 -2.86
N ARG A 388 -4.40 -12.49 -2.47
CA ARG A 388 -3.95 -13.00 -1.16
C ARG A 388 -4.33 -12.02 -0.06
N ALA A 389 -4.03 -10.74 -0.25
CA ALA A 389 -4.25 -9.69 0.75
C ALA A 389 -5.68 -9.67 1.31
N LYS A 390 -6.71 -9.90 0.48
CA LYS A 390 -8.11 -9.94 0.92
C LYS A 390 -8.45 -11.02 1.95
N ASN A 391 -7.56 -11.98 2.19
CA ASN A 391 -7.76 -13.05 3.19
C ASN A 391 -7.06 -12.74 4.52
N ILE A 392 -6.29 -11.65 4.62
CA ILE A 392 -5.69 -11.20 5.87
C ILE A 392 -6.82 -10.78 6.81
N LYS A 393 -6.77 -11.24 8.07
CA LYS A 393 -7.74 -10.88 9.10
C LYS A 393 -7.14 -9.89 10.09
N ASN A 394 -7.78 -8.74 10.22
CA ASN A 394 -7.50 -7.73 11.23
C ASN A 394 -8.47 -7.83 12.40
N LYS A 395 -8.11 -7.19 13.53
CA LYS A 395 -8.94 -7.11 14.74
C LYS A 395 -9.07 -5.65 15.18
N PRO A 396 -9.75 -4.81 14.39
CA PRO A 396 -9.92 -3.40 14.72
C PRO A 396 -10.79 -3.23 15.98
N HIS A 397 -10.37 -2.35 16.87
CA HIS A 397 -11.12 -1.87 18.03
C HIS A 397 -10.93 -0.35 18.16
N ILE A 398 -11.87 0.31 18.83
CA ILE A 398 -11.80 1.74 19.12
C ILE A 398 -10.62 1.95 20.09
N ASN A 399 -9.76 2.91 19.78
CA ASN A 399 -8.72 3.35 20.71
C ASN A 399 -9.33 4.41 21.62
N GLU A 400 -9.76 3.99 22.80
CA GLU A 400 -10.30 4.85 23.85
C GLU A 400 -9.43 4.74 25.09
N ASP A 401 -9.02 5.89 25.64
CA ASP A 401 -8.35 5.91 26.93
C ASP A 401 -9.42 6.01 28.03
N PRO A 402 -9.62 4.98 28.87
CA PRO A 402 -10.59 5.01 29.96
C PRO A 402 -10.15 5.89 31.13
N LEU A 403 -8.94 6.47 31.12
CA LEU A 403 -8.31 7.12 32.26
C LEU A 403 -7.68 8.47 31.91
N ILE A 404 -8.51 9.51 31.82
CA ILE A 404 -8.16 10.85 32.33
C ILE A 404 -9.11 11.23 33.45
#